data_AF-A0A3B8P2T4-F1
#
_entry.id   AF-A0A3B8P2T4-F1
#
_cell.length_a   1.000
_cell.length_b   1.000
_cell.length_c   1.000
_cell.angle_alpha   90.00
_cell.angle_beta   90.00
_cell.angle_gamma   90.00
#
_symmetry.space_group_name_H-M   'P 1'
#
loop_
_entity.id
_entity.type
_entity.pdbx_description
1 polymer ?
#
loop_
_entity_poly.entity_id
_entity_poly.type
_entity_poly.pdbx_seq_one_letter_code
_entity_poly.pdbx_strand_id
1 'polypeptide(L)'
;MSQARNVLTSSEQHIDSERLWQSLMDLARLGATPKGGVCRLALTDLDRQARDLFVQWSEAAGCQVSVDGVGNIFARRPGRNPELPPVMTGSHIDTQPTGGKFDGCFGVMAGLEVLRTLNDLGIETEAPLEVVVWTNEEGSRFAPCMMGSGVFAGKFTLHDTLAKRDAQGVSVGEALNAIGYAGEREVLGHPVGAYVEAHIEQGPILEDQAKTIGVVLGALGQKWFDLTRRGVEAHA
;
A
#
# COMPACT_ATOMS: atom_id res chain seq x y z
N MET A 1 19.89 -22.86 -3.62
CA MET A 1 19.97 -22.86 -2.14
C MET A 1 21.21 -22.15 -1.55
N SER A 2 22.35 -22.00 -2.23
CA SER A 2 23.54 -21.33 -1.63
C SER A 2 23.46 -19.79 -1.64
N GLN A 3 22.98 -19.15 -2.72
CA GLN A 3 22.94 -17.68 -2.81
C GLN A 3 22.00 -17.01 -1.80
N ALA A 4 20.77 -17.50 -1.62
CA ALA A 4 19.84 -16.94 -0.63
C ALA A 4 20.37 -17.04 0.81
N ARG A 5 21.03 -18.16 1.16
CA ARG A 5 21.68 -18.30 2.49
C ARG A 5 22.84 -17.33 2.66
N ASN A 6 23.63 -17.11 1.61
CA ASN A 6 24.74 -16.16 1.66
C ASN A 6 24.24 -14.73 1.90
N VAL A 7 23.13 -14.31 1.28
CA VAL A 7 22.49 -13.01 1.54
C VAL A 7 22.04 -12.90 2.99
N LEU A 8 21.36 -13.93 3.52
CA LEU A 8 20.88 -13.92 4.92
C LEU A 8 21.99 -13.82 5.96
N THR A 9 23.20 -14.28 5.63
CA THR A 9 24.37 -14.21 6.52
C THR A 9 25.32 -13.06 6.20
N SER A 10 25.05 -12.28 5.15
CA SER A 10 25.88 -11.16 4.72
C SER A 10 25.50 -9.87 5.46
N SER A 11 26.49 -9.00 5.67
CA SER A 11 26.30 -7.64 6.18
C SER A 11 26.34 -6.57 5.08
N GLU A 12 26.48 -6.98 3.82
CA GLU A 12 26.49 -6.07 2.68
C GLU A 12 25.09 -5.49 2.43
N GLN A 13 25.04 -4.24 1.96
CA GLN A 13 23.80 -3.66 1.46
C GLN A 13 23.50 -4.27 0.09
N HIS A 14 22.42 -5.03 0.02
CA HIS A 14 22.01 -5.73 -1.21
C HIS A 14 21.03 -4.93 -2.08
N ILE A 15 20.27 -4.01 -1.48
CA ILE A 15 19.30 -3.20 -2.25
C ILE A 15 19.98 -2.09 -3.05
N ASP A 16 19.41 -1.75 -4.19
CA ASP A 16 19.78 -0.52 -4.91
C ASP A 16 19.05 0.68 -4.27
N SER A 17 19.73 1.32 -3.32
CA SER A 17 19.16 2.46 -2.57
C SER A 17 18.84 3.66 -3.46
N GLU A 18 19.59 3.87 -4.55
CA GLU A 18 19.38 5.00 -5.45
C GLU A 18 18.16 4.74 -6.34
N ARG A 19 17.97 3.51 -6.82
CA ARG A 19 16.76 3.09 -7.53
C ARG A 19 15.51 3.19 -6.66
N LEU A 20 15.57 2.75 -5.40
CA LEU A 20 14.45 2.90 -4.45
C LEU A 20 14.12 4.38 -4.24
N TRP A 21 15.13 5.20 -3.96
CA TRP A 21 14.95 6.64 -3.76
C TRP A 21 14.34 7.31 -4.99
N GLN A 22 14.82 6.96 -6.18
CA GLN A 22 14.30 7.48 -7.44
C GLN A 22 12.84 7.09 -7.66
N SER A 23 12.47 5.82 -7.42
CA SER A 23 11.06 5.38 -7.48
C SER A 23 10.16 6.17 -6.52
N LEU A 24 10.61 6.45 -5.29
CA LEU A 24 9.87 7.30 -4.35
C LEU A 24 9.71 8.73 -4.88
N MET A 25 10.78 9.32 -5.41
CA MET A 25 10.75 10.69 -5.90
C MET A 25 9.90 10.83 -7.18
N ASP A 26 9.92 9.84 -8.07
CA ASP A 26 9.06 9.81 -9.26
C ASP A 26 7.59 9.67 -8.88
N LEU A 27 7.26 8.77 -7.96
CA LEU A 27 5.89 8.61 -7.45
C LEU A 27 5.40 9.87 -6.74
N ALA A 28 6.27 10.57 -6.00
CA ALA A 28 5.95 11.80 -5.30
C ALA A 28 5.59 12.98 -6.22
N ARG A 29 5.94 12.92 -7.52
CA ARG A 29 5.50 13.93 -8.50
C ARG A 29 3.99 13.89 -8.73
N LEU A 30 3.38 12.72 -8.58
CA LEU A 30 1.94 12.52 -8.77
C LEU A 30 1.17 13.02 -7.54
N GLY A 31 0.71 14.26 -7.62
CA GLY A 31 0.05 14.96 -6.51
C GLY A 31 1.00 15.87 -5.72
N ALA A 32 2.18 16.21 -6.25
CA ALA A 32 3.11 17.12 -5.59
C ALA A 32 2.44 18.45 -5.20
N THR A 33 2.67 18.90 -3.97
CA THR A 33 2.13 20.17 -3.46
C THR A 33 3.22 21.25 -3.39
N PRO A 34 2.86 22.56 -3.37
CA PRO A 34 3.84 23.64 -3.28
C PRO A 34 4.76 23.59 -2.06
N LYS A 35 4.33 22.93 -0.98
CA LYS A 35 5.13 22.75 0.26
C LYS A 35 6.04 21.52 0.23
N GLY A 36 6.10 20.81 -0.90
CA GLY A 36 6.92 19.61 -1.06
C GLY A 36 6.30 18.33 -0.49
N GLY A 37 5.01 18.33 -0.15
CA GLY A 37 4.24 17.13 0.19
C GLY A 37 3.52 16.53 -1.01
N VAL A 38 2.59 15.61 -0.74
CA VAL A 38 1.76 14.93 -1.75
C VAL A 38 0.29 15.00 -1.34
N CYS A 39 -0.58 15.39 -2.29
CA CYS A 39 -2.02 15.32 -2.18
C CYS A 39 -2.53 14.40 -3.29
N ARG A 40 -2.66 13.11 -2.96
CA ARG A 40 -3.12 12.06 -3.84
C ARG A 40 -4.17 11.24 -3.11
N LEU A 41 -5.37 11.80 -3.01
CA LEU A 41 -6.50 11.13 -2.35
C LEU A 41 -6.87 9.86 -3.12
N ALA A 42 -7.33 8.84 -2.37
CA ALA A 42 -7.72 7.57 -2.93
C ALA A 42 -8.73 7.71 -4.08
N LEU A 43 -8.53 6.90 -5.12
CA LEU A 43 -9.42 6.75 -6.28
C LEU A 43 -9.66 8.05 -7.07
N THR A 44 -8.74 9.00 -6.96
CA THR A 44 -8.67 10.14 -7.87
C THR A 44 -7.86 9.78 -9.11
N ASP A 45 -7.87 10.62 -10.15
CA ASP A 45 -7.02 10.39 -11.33
C ASP A 45 -5.52 10.41 -10.97
N LEU A 46 -5.11 11.18 -9.96
CA LEU A 46 -3.74 11.15 -9.46
C LEU A 46 -3.39 9.80 -8.81
N ASP A 47 -4.32 9.22 -8.05
CA ASP A 47 -4.15 7.86 -7.51
C ASP A 47 -4.10 6.84 -8.65
N ARG A 48 -4.98 6.94 -9.65
CA ARG A 48 -4.92 6.09 -10.87
C ARG A 48 -3.54 6.14 -11.52
N GLN A 49 -3.00 7.33 -11.78
CA GLN A 49 -1.67 7.49 -12.39
C GLN A 49 -0.56 6.83 -11.54
N ALA A 50 -0.66 6.91 -10.22
CA ALA A 50 0.30 6.28 -9.31
C ALA A 50 0.17 4.75 -9.30
N ARG A 51 -1.06 4.24 -9.35
CA ARG A 51 -1.36 2.81 -9.51
C ARG A 51 -0.81 2.29 -10.84
N ASP A 52 -1.09 2.99 -11.94
CA ASP A 52 -0.62 2.62 -13.28
C ASP A 52 0.91 2.55 -13.33
N LEU A 53 1.59 3.51 -12.69
CA LEU A 53 3.04 3.53 -12.59
C LEU A 53 3.59 2.35 -11.77
N PHE A 54 2.94 1.99 -10.66
CA PHE A 54 3.30 0.81 -9.88
C PHE A 54 3.08 -0.49 -10.66
N VAL A 55 1.97 -0.62 -11.39
CA VAL A 55 1.68 -1.77 -12.26
C VAL A 55 2.76 -1.90 -13.32
N GLN A 56 3.05 -0.82 -14.05
CA GLN A 56 4.08 -0.78 -15.08
C GLN A 56 5.45 -1.21 -14.53
N TRP A 57 5.85 -0.70 -13.37
CA TRP A 57 7.13 -1.06 -12.77
C TRP A 57 7.18 -2.50 -12.27
N SER A 58 6.07 -3.00 -11.75
CA SER A 58 5.92 -4.39 -11.30
C SER A 58 6.00 -5.38 -12.46
N GLU A 59 5.30 -5.11 -13.55
CA GLU A 59 5.34 -5.91 -14.78
C GLU A 59 6.72 -5.87 -15.43
N ALA A 60 7.37 -4.70 -15.47
CA ALA A 60 8.76 -4.57 -15.95
C ALA A 60 9.76 -5.37 -15.10
N ALA A 61 9.45 -5.60 -13.82
CA ALA A 61 10.21 -6.49 -12.93
C ALA A 61 9.81 -7.98 -13.07
N GLY A 62 8.98 -8.33 -14.05
CA GLY A 62 8.54 -9.69 -14.33
C GLY A 62 7.43 -10.22 -13.42
N CYS A 63 6.73 -9.33 -12.70
CA CYS A 63 5.61 -9.73 -11.85
C CYS A 63 4.34 -9.98 -12.66
N GLN A 64 3.51 -10.91 -12.20
CA GLN A 64 2.12 -11.02 -12.62
C GLN A 64 1.27 -10.10 -11.76
N VAL A 65 0.60 -9.12 -12.37
CA VAL A 65 -0.25 -8.18 -11.64
C VAL A 65 -1.71 -8.62 -11.71
N SER A 66 -2.40 -8.55 -10.58
CA SER A 66 -3.84 -8.75 -10.50
C SER A 66 -4.48 -7.70 -9.60
N VAL A 67 -5.75 -7.38 -9.85
CA VAL A 67 -6.52 -6.39 -9.10
C VAL A 67 -7.81 -7.05 -8.61
N ASP A 68 -8.17 -6.82 -7.34
CA ASP A 68 -9.41 -7.35 -6.76
C ASP A 68 -10.60 -6.39 -6.88
N GLY A 69 -11.77 -6.88 -6.48
CA GLY A 69 -13.03 -6.13 -6.56
C GLY A 69 -13.08 -4.83 -5.73
N VAL A 70 -12.15 -4.62 -4.78
CA VAL A 70 -12.00 -3.35 -4.03
C VAL A 70 -10.78 -2.54 -4.50
N GLY A 71 -10.17 -2.96 -5.61
CA GLY A 71 -9.07 -2.27 -6.26
C GLY A 71 -7.72 -2.44 -5.59
N ASN A 72 -7.55 -3.39 -4.68
CA ASN A 72 -6.21 -3.72 -4.20
C ASN A 72 -5.40 -4.30 -5.36
N ILE A 73 -4.14 -3.88 -5.48
CA ILE A 73 -3.25 -4.32 -6.57
C ILE A 73 -2.23 -5.27 -5.98
N PHE A 74 -2.01 -6.41 -6.63
CA PHE A 74 -1.07 -7.43 -6.19
C PHE A 74 -0.10 -7.75 -7.31
N ALA A 75 1.17 -7.43 -7.09
CA ALA A 75 2.27 -7.79 -7.96
C ALA A 75 2.95 -9.06 -7.45
N ARG A 76 2.69 -10.20 -8.11
CA ARG A 76 3.20 -11.51 -7.72
C ARG A 76 4.46 -11.87 -8.49
N ARG A 77 5.55 -12.11 -7.76
CA ARG A 77 6.76 -12.77 -8.27
C ARG A 77 6.67 -14.28 -7.99
N PRO A 78 6.79 -15.13 -9.02
CA PRO A 78 6.71 -16.57 -8.81
C PRO A 78 7.86 -17.07 -7.92
N GLY A 79 7.55 -18.08 -7.11
CA GLY A 79 8.53 -18.91 -6.40
C GLY A 79 8.61 -20.28 -7.04
N ARG A 80 9.55 -21.11 -6.56
CA ARG A 80 9.79 -22.47 -7.04
C ARG A 80 8.58 -23.38 -6.84
N ASN A 81 7.83 -23.20 -5.75
CA ASN A 81 6.60 -23.94 -5.48
C ASN A 81 5.39 -22.99 -5.46
N PRO A 82 4.56 -22.95 -6.53
CA PRO A 82 3.41 -22.05 -6.60
C PRO A 82 2.28 -22.39 -5.61
N GLU A 83 2.28 -23.62 -5.06
CA GLU A 83 1.28 -24.09 -4.10
C GLU A 83 1.52 -23.58 -2.68
N LEU A 84 2.70 -23.00 -2.40
CA LEU A 84 2.96 -22.40 -1.10
C LEU A 84 2.23 -21.07 -0.95
N PRO A 85 1.67 -20.78 0.24
CA PRO A 85 1.17 -19.45 0.57
C PRO A 85 2.27 -18.39 0.33
N PRO A 86 1.97 -17.26 -0.34
CA PRO A 86 2.97 -16.24 -0.59
C PRO A 86 3.44 -15.58 0.71
N VAL A 87 4.66 -15.05 0.67
CA VAL A 87 5.09 -14.01 1.61
C VAL A 87 4.74 -12.67 0.99
N MET A 88 3.87 -11.93 1.68
CA MET A 88 3.36 -10.65 1.23
C MET A 88 4.10 -9.51 1.90
N THR A 89 4.27 -8.42 1.16
CA THR A 89 4.69 -7.12 1.66
C THR A 89 3.93 -6.04 0.91
N GLY A 90 3.92 -4.82 1.41
CA GLY A 90 3.15 -3.76 0.79
C GLY A 90 2.73 -2.71 1.81
N SER A 91 1.86 -1.82 1.36
CA SER A 91 1.24 -0.76 2.16
C SER A 91 0.19 -0.07 1.27
N HIS A 92 0.06 1.26 1.35
CA HIS A 92 -0.81 2.07 0.51
C HIS A 92 -0.03 3.11 -0.30
N ILE A 93 -0.69 3.70 -1.31
CA ILE A 93 -0.13 4.82 -2.08
C ILE A 93 -1.06 6.04 -2.13
N ASP A 94 -2.28 5.93 -1.62
CA ASP A 94 -3.10 7.11 -1.34
C ASP A 94 -2.56 7.88 -0.14
N THR A 95 -2.85 9.19 -0.09
CA THR A 95 -2.35 10.09 0.95
C THR A 95 -3.48 10.89 1.58
N GLN A 96 -3.24 11.46 2.76
CA GLN A 96 -4.01 12.60 3.25
C GLN A 96 -3.93 13.82 2.29
N PRO A 97 -4.84 14.82 2.38
CA PRO A 97 -4.79 16.07 1.62
C PRO A 97 -3.49 16.87 1.81
N THR A 98 -2.83 16.66 2.95
CA THR A 98 -1.56 17.31 3.32
C THR A 98 -0.47 16.27 3.61
N GLY A 99 -0.50 15.16 2.88
CA GLY A 99 0.40 14.02 3.08
C GLY A 99 1.87 14.32 2.79
N GLY A 100 2.73 13.50 3.39
CA GLY A 100 4.15 13.46 3.09
C GLY A 100 4.47 12.65 1.84
N LYS A 101 5.77 12.53 1.51
CA LYS A 101 6.25 11.73 0.37
C LYS A 101 6.48 10.25 0.68
N PHE A 102 6.32 9.84 1.94
CA PHE A 102 6.82 8.54 2.42
C PHE A 102 5.77 7.72 3.17
N ASP A 103 4.69 8.36 3.61
CA ASP A 103 3.57 7.69 4.29
C ASP A 103 2.90 6.69 3.34
N GLY A 104 2.79 5.44 3.75
CA GLY A 104 2.37 4.30 2.93
C GLY A 104 3.33 3.92 1.82
N CYS A 105 3.58 4.84 0.88
CA CYS A 105 4.23 4.50 -0.39
C CYS A 105 5.67 4.03 -0.22
N PHE A 106 6.33 4.34 0.90
CA PHE A 106 7.61 3.74 1.26
C PHE A 106 7.54 2.21 1.33
N GLY A 107 6.52 1.65 2.00
CA GLY A 107 6.36 0.21 2.12
C GLY A 107 6.13 -0.47 0.78
N VAL A 108 5.34 0.15 -0.10
CA VAL A 108 5.09 -0.37 -1.46
C VAL A 108 6.37 -0.35 -2.30
N MET A 109 7.08 0.78 -2.33
CA MET A 109 8.31 0.91 -3.12
C MET A 109 9.45 0.05 -2.57
N ALA A 110 9.55 -0.10 -1.25
CA ALA A 110 10.50 -1.01 -0.62
C ALA A 110 10.21 -2.47 -1.01
N GLY A 111 8.94 -2.88 -1.01
CA GLY A 111 8.53 -4.20 -1.49
C GLY A 111 8.91 -4.44 -2.95
N LEU A 112 8.66 -3.47 -3.83
CA LEU A 112 9.06 -3.55 -5.23
C LEU A 112 10.59 -3.64 -5.39
N GLU A 113 11.36 -2.87 -4.61
CA GLU A 113 12.81 -2.93 -4.64
C GLU A 113 13.35 -4.28 -4.17
N VAL A 114 12.71 -4.93 -3.19
CA VAL A 114 13.04 -6.30 -2.81
C VAL A 114 12.89 -7.24 -4.00
N LEU A 115 11.80 -7.14 -4.77
CA LEU A 115 11.61 -7.99 -5.95
C LEU A 115 12.68 -7.72 -7.02
N ARG A 116 13.00 -6.46 -7.30
CA ARG A 116 14.06 -6.07 -8.25
C ARG A 116 15.43 -6.57 -7.82
N THR A 117 15.78 -6.40 -6.55
CA THR A 117 17.04 -6.89 -5.97
C THR A 117 17.16 -8.41 -6.10
N LEU A 118 16.10 -9.15 -5.80
CA LEU A 118 16.11 -10.62 -5.96
C LEU A 118 16.30 -11.04 -7.42
N ASN A 119 15.79 -10.26 -8.37
CA ASN A 119 16.00 -10.49 -9.80
C ASN A 119 17.45 -10.20 -10.20
N ASP A 120 18.01 -9.07 -9.79
CA ASP A 120 19.40 -8.68 -10.08
C ASP A 120 20.39 -9.71 -9.53
N LEU A 121 20.11 -10.28 -8.36
CA LEU A 121 20.91 -11.33 -7.72
C LEU A 121 20.62 -12.75 -8.26
N GLY A 122 19.63 -12.92 -9.14
CA GLY A 122 19.22 -14.23 -9.66
C GLY A 122 18.68 -15.20 -8.59
N ILE A 123 18.09 -14.68 -7.52
CA ILE A 123 17.62 -15.48 -6.38
C ILE A 123 16.21 -16.00 -6.64
N GLU A 124 16.07 -17.33 -6.70
CA GLU A 124 14.79 -18.02 -6.67
C GLU A 124 14.33 -18.27 -5.22
N THR A 125 13.09 -17.92 -4.90
CA THR A 125 12.47 -18.16 -3.59
C THR A 125 11.65 -19.44 -3.61
N GLU A 126 11.48 -20.09 -2.44
CA GLU A 126 10.64 -21.29 -2.35
C GLU A 126 9.16 -20.96 -2.55
N ALA A 127 8.64 -20.04 -1.73
CA ALA A 127 7.29 -19.51 -1.85
C ALA A 127 7.28 -18.30 -2.81
N PRO A 128 6.14 -18.02 -3.45
CA PRO A 128 5.93 -16.79 -4.19
C PRO A 128 6.01 -15.56 -3.28
N LEU A 129 6.37 -14.42 -3.86
CA LEU A 129 6.35 -13.13 -3.17
C LEU A 129 5.28 -12.24 -3.78
N GLU A 130 4.61 -11.44 -2.98
CA GLU A 130 3.62 -10.48 -3.45
C GLU A 130 3.85 -9.11 -2.84
N VAL A 131 3.86 -8.08 -3.69
CA VAL A 131 3.78 -6.68 -3.25
C VAL A 131 2.35 -6.21 -3.45
N VAL A 132 1.72 -5.72 -2.38
CA VAL A 132 0.34 -5.25 -2.40
C VAL A 132 0.23 -3.73 -2.21
N VAL A 133 -0.70 -3.13 -2.95
CA VAL A 133 -1.18 -1.76 -2.74
C VAL A 133 -2.60 -1.84 -2.23
N TRP A 134 -2.80 -1.50 -0.95
CA TRP A 134 -4.12 -1.45 -0.33
C TRP A 134 -4.86 -0.18 -0.73
N THR A 135 -6.14 -0.32 -1.07
CA THR A 135 -6.98 0.82 -1.45
C THR A 135 -7.48 1.60 -0.24
N ASN A 136 -7.34 2.94 -0.28
CA ASN A 136 -7.96 3.87 0.66
C ASN A 136 -7.62 3.51 2.11
N GLU A 137 -6.32 3.44 2.39
CA GLU A 137 -5.83 3.17 3.74
C GLU A 137 -6.08 4.39 4.63
N GLU A 138 -5.84 5.59 4.13
CA GLU A 138 -5.89 6.83 4.92
C GLU A 138 -7.31 7.17 5.40
N GLY A 139 -8.33 6.61 4.76
CA GLY A 139 -9.74 6.85 5.07
C GLY A 139 -10.19 8.30 4.85
N SER A 140 -9.39 9.08 4.13
CA SER A 140 -9.55 10.54 4.05
C SER A 140 -10.69 10.95 3.12
N ARG A 141 -10.75 10.37 1.92
CA ARG A 141 -11.84 10.62 0.96
C ARG A 141 -13.07 9.78 1.28
N PHE A 142 -12.86 8.50 1.61
CA PHE A 142 -13.92 7.57 1.98
C PHE A 142 -13.63 6.98 3.35
N ALA A 143 -14.57 7.07 4.29
CA ALA A 143 -14.44 6.45 5.61
C ALA A 143 -14.98 4.99 5.60
N PRO A 144 -14.41 4.08 6.39
CA PRO A 144 -13.28 4.27 7.32
C PRO A 144 -11.91 4.10 6.65
N CYS A 145 -10.84 4.36 7.42
CA CYS A 145 -9.48 3.97 7.08
C CYS A 145 -9.31 2.45 6.91
N MET A 146 -8.18 2.03 6.33
CA MET A 146 -7.77 0.64 6.14
C MET A 146 -8.80 -0.17 5.33
N MET A 147 -9.40 0.47 4.33
CA MET A 147 -10.57 -0.05 3.63
C MET A 147 -10.25 -1.33 2.83
N GLY A 148 -9.26 -1.26 1.94
CA GLY A 148 -8.90 -2.38 1.06
C GLY A 148 -8.41 -3.60 1.81
N SER A 149 -7.53 -3.41 2.81
CA SER A 149 -7.03 -4.47 3.68
C SER A 149 -8.12 -5.01 4.61
N GLY A 150 -9.05 -4.17 5.05
CA GLY A 150 -10.21 -4.57 5.84
C GLY A 150 -11.15 -5.49 5.08
N VAL A 151 -11.38 -5.25 3.78
CA VAL A 151 -12.12 -6.20 2.92
C VAL A 151 -11.34 -7.50 2.74
N PHE A 152 -10.03 -7.42 2.44
CA PHE A 152 -9.18 -8.60 2.27
C PHE A 152 -9.19 -9.53 3.50
N ALA A 153 -9.11 -8.95 4.69
CA ALA A 153 -9.13 -9.66 5.97
C ALA A 153 -10.54 -10.05 6.46
N GLY A 154 -11.59 -9.82 5.64
CA GLY A 154 -12.98 -10.13 5.99
C GLY A 154 -13.56 -9.31 7.15
N LYS A 155 -12.98 -8.15 7.46
CA LYS A 155 -13.48 -7.20 8.47
C LYS A 155 -14.58 -6.31 7.91
N PHE A 156 -14.52 -6.02 6.62
CA PHE A 156 -15.56 -5.32 5.88
C PHE A 156 -16.08 -6.20 4.75
N THR A 157 -17.35 -6.05 4.39
CA THR A 157 -17.89 -6.71 3.20
C THR A 157 -17.55 -5.89 1.95
N LEU A 158 -17.35 -6.56 0.81
CA LEU A 158 -17.14 -5.86 -0.46
C LEU A 158 -18.33 -4.95 -0.79
N HIS A 159 -19.54 -5.48 -0.66
CA HIS A 159 -20.77 -4.76 -0.97
C HIS A 159 -20.88 -3.43 -0.20
N ASP A 160 -20.72 -3.47 1.13
CA ASP A 160 -20.88 -2.26 1.95
C ASP A 160 -19.74 -1.26 1.72
N THR A 161 -18.56 -1.78 1.39
CA THR A 161 -17.39 -0.96 1.07
C THR A 161 -17.58 -0.20 -0.25
N LEU A 162 -18.02 -0.88 -1.31
CA LEU A 162 -18.31 -0.26 -2.60
C LEU A 162 -19.42 0.81 -2.50
N ALA A 163 -20.34 0.66 -1.55
CA ALA A 163 -21.43 1.61 -1.31
C ALA A 163 -21.03 2.85 -0.49
N LYS A 164 -19.84 2.89 0.13
CA LYS A 164 -19.36 4.09 0.86
C LYS A 164 -19.23 5.26 -0.10
N ARG A 165 -19.63 6.45 0.36
CA ARG A 165 -19.62 7.68 -0.45
C ARG A 165 -18.70 8.74 0.14
N ASP A 166 -18.06 9.51 -0.75
CA ASP A 166 -17.32 10.71 -0.38
C ASP A 166 -18.26 11.90 -0.09
N ALA A 167 -17.70 13.04 0.29
CA ALA A 167 -18.45 14.25 0.61
C ALA A 167 -19.23 14.83 -0.60
N GLN A 168 -18.90 14.42 -1.83
CA GLN A 168 -19.58 14.81 -3.06
C GLN A 168 -20.64 13.80 -3.48
N GLY A 169 -20.81 12.72 -2.71
CA GLY A 169 -21.79 11.68 -2.98
C GLY A 169 -21.33 10.64 -4.00
N VAL A 170 -20.07 10.63 -4.44
CA VAL A 170 -19.52 9.58 -5.32
C VAL A 170 -19.24 8.35 -4.47
N SER A 171 -19.64 7.16 -4.93
CA SER A 171 -19.34 5.91 -4.22
C SER A 171 -17.95 5.36 -4.54
N VAL A 172 -17.40 4.52 -3.65
CA VAL A 172 -16.14 3.79 -3.89
C VAL A 172 -16.23 2.96 -5.17
N GLY A 173 -17.35 2.28 -5.40
CA GLY A 173 -17.56 1.51 -6.63
C GLY A 173 -17.61 2.38 -7.89
N GLU A 174 -18.28 3.53 -7.84
CA GLU A 174 -18.27 4.50 -8.95
C GLU A 174 -16.84 5.00 -9.22
N ALA A 175 -16.07 5.32 -8.17
CA ALA A 175 -14.70 5.81 -8.30
C ALA A 175 -13.73 4.74 -8.84
N LEU A 176 -13.82 3.49 -8.37
CA LEU A 176 -13.02 2.37 -8.89
C LEU A 176 -13.29 2.11 -10.38
N ASN A 177 -14.57 2.10 -10.78
CA ASN A 177 -14.95 1.96 -12.18
C ASN A 177 -14.42 3.13 -13.03
N ALA A 178 -14.49 4.35 -12.53
CA ALA A 178 -14.01 5.54 -13.24
C ALA A 178 -12.51 5.49 -13.52
N ILE A 179 -11.72 4.91 -12.61
CA ILE A 179 -10.27 4.78 -12.79
C ILE A 179 -9.82 3.45 -13.42
N GLY A 180 -10.74 2.52 -13.66
CA GLY A 180 -10.44 1.20 -14.24
C GLY A 180 -9.83 0.18 -13.28
N TYR A 181 -10.01 0.36 -11.96
CA TYR A 181 -9.45 -0.53 -10.92
C TYR A 181 -10.51 -1.38 -10.20
N ALA A 182 -11.73 -1.49 -10.75
CA ALA A 182 -12.68 -2.51 -10.30
C ALA A 182 -12.26 -3.88 -10.87
N GLY A 183 -11.36 -4.57 -10.16
CA GLY A 183 -10.75 -5.80 -10.63
C GLY A 183 -11.63 -7.05 -10.47
N GLU A 184 -11.22 -8.13 -11.13
CA GLU A 184 -11.96 -9.40 -11.14
C GLU A 184 -11.44 -10.42 -10.12
N ARG A 185 -10.27 -10.17 -9.51
CA ARG A 185 -9.74 -11.07 -8.48
C ARG A 185 -10.70 -11.11 -7.29
N GLU A 186 -10.92 -12.31 -6.78
CA GLU A 186 -11.69 -12.49 -5.54
C GLU A 186 -11.04 -11.72 -4.38
N VAL A 187 -11.87 -11.00 -3.64
CA VAL A 187 -11.43 -10.10 -2.56
C VAL A 187 -11.14 -10.81 -1.25
N LEU A 188 -11.73 -11.99 -1.02
CA LEU A 188 -11.55 -12.74 0.22
C LEU A 188 -10.21 -13.48 0.15
N GLY A 189 -9.35 -13.20 1.14
CA GLY A 189 -7.96 -13.60 1.15
C GLY A 189 -7.71 -15.08 0.83
N HIS A 190 -6.69 -15.30 0.02
CA HIS A 190 -6.02 -16.59 -0.09
C HIS A 190 -5.16 -16.84 1.16
N PRO A 191 -4.71 -18.09 1.41
CA PRO A 191 -3.71 -18.34 2.43
C PRO A 191 -2.49 -17.43 2.24
N VAL A 192 -2.02 -16.80 3.33
CA VAL A 192 -0.82 -15.95 3.36
C VAL A 192 0.18 -16.58 4.33
N GLY A 193 1.42 -16.80 3.88
CA GLY A 193 2.45 -17.43 4.69
C GLY A 193 3.02 -16.48 5.75
N ALA A 194 3.25 -15.23 5.35
CA ALA A 194 3.63 -14.13 6.22
C ALA A 194 3.29 -12.80 5.55
N TYR A 195 3.09 -11.75 6.34
CA TYR A 195 2.92 -10.38 5.88
C TYR A 195 3.91 -9.47 6.61
N VAL A 196 4.68 -8.67 5.87
CA VAL A 196 5.65 -7.70 6.42
C VAL A 196 5.42 -6.35 5.77
N GLU A 197 5.14 -5.33 6.57
CA GLU A 197 4.95 -3.96 6.10
C GLU A 197 6.04 -3.06 6.67
N ALA A 198 6.81 -2.44 5.78
CA ALA A 198 7.78 -1.42 6.15
C ALA A 198 7.09 -0.06 6.11
N HIS A 199 7.27 0.74 7.15
CA HIS A 199 6.63 2.04 7.27
C HIS A 199 7.53 3.03 7.99
N ILE A 200 7.36 4.32 7.72
CA ILE A 200 7.96 5.36 8.55
C ILE A 200 7.29 5.37 9.93
N GLU A 201 7.99 5.84 10.95
CA GLU A 201 7.46 5.82 12.32
C GLU A 201 6.22 6.70 12.51
N GLN A 202 6.12 7.81 11.76
CA GLN A 202 5.14 8.90 11.96
C GLN A 202 5.22 9.56 13.35
N GLY A 203 6.26 9.25 14.12
CA GLY A 203 6.58 9.81 15.43
C GLY A 203 8.09 10.07 15.56
N PRO A 204 8.53 10.63 16.69
CA PRO A 204 9.91 11.07 16.86
C PRO A 204 10.82 10.05 17.60
N ILE A 205 10.33 8.90 18.04
CA ILE A 205 11.04 8.03 19.00
C ILE A 205 12.34 7.48 18.41
N LEU A 206 12.33 6.99 17.17
CA LEU A 206 13.52 6.45 16.52
C LEU A 206 14.56 7.54 16.26
N GLU A 207 14.12 8.74 15.85
CA GLU A 207 15.00 9.90 15.68
C GLU A 207 15.62 10.33 17.00
N ASP A 208 14.79 10.57 18.03
CA ASP A 208 15.21 10.98 19.37
C ASP A 208 16.16 9.96 20.04
N GLN A 209 16.00 8.68 19.72
CA GLN A 209 16.84 7.60 20.25
C GLN A 209 18.00 7.20 19.31
N ALA A 210 18.18 7.90 18.19
CA ALA A 210 19.18 7.58 17.16
C ALA A 210 19.17 6.10 16.75
N LYS A 211 17.96 5.54 16.52
CA LYS A 211 17.74 4.18 16.06
C LYS A 211 17.26 4.19 14.62
N THR A 212 17.86 3.34 13.79
CA THR A 212 17.48 3.24 12.37
C THR A 212 16.22 2.40 12.15
N ILE A 213 16.03 1.33 12.93
CA ILE A 213 14.95 0.34 12.73
C ILE A 213 14.17 0.17 14.03
N GLY A 214 12.85 0.29 13.93
CA GLY A 214 11.90 -0.09 14.97
C GLY A 214 11.35 -1.49 14.72
N VAL A 215 11.44 -2.36 15.72
CA VAL A 215 10.74 -3.66 15.70
C VAL A 215 9.36 -3.46 16.32
N VAL A 216 8.34 -3.39 15.49
CA VAL A 216 6.96 -3.10 15.90
C VAL A 216 6.34 -4.33 16.56
N LEU A 217 6.00 -4.23 17.84
CA LEU A 217 5.40 -5.33 18.61
C LEU A 217 3.87 -5.29 18.67
N GLY A 218 3.27 -4.15 18.32
CA GLY A 218 1.83 -3.95 18.32
C GLY A 218 1.45 -2.56 17.80
N ALA A 219 0.17 -2.40 17.46
CA ALA A 219 -0.40 -1.14 17.01
C ALA A 219 -1.43 -0.62 18.03
N LEU A 220 -1.62 0.70 18.07
CA LEU A 220 -2.62 1.34 18.93
C LEU A 220 -4.03 0.96 18.47
N GLY A 221 -4.94 0.73 19.43
CA GLY A 221 -6.37 0.60 19.14
C GLY A 221 -7.00 1.96 18.84
N GLN A 222 -7.81 2.04 17.78
CA GLN A 222 -8.45 3.30 17.35
C GLN A 222 -9.97 3.24 17.55
N LYS A 223 -10.57 4.37 17.94
CA LYS A 223 -12.03 4.55 18.01
C LYS A 223 -12.40 5.91 17.41
N TRP A 224 -13.25 5.87 16.39
CA TRP A 224 -13.69 7.06 15.65
C TRP A 224 -15.16 7.32 16.00
N PHE A 225 -15.54 8.60 16.17
CA PHE A 225 -16.88 9.01 16.59
C PHE A 225 -17.38 10.17 15.75
N ASP A 226 -18.59 10.06 15.21
CA ASP A 226 -19.32 11.17 14.61
C ASP A 226 -20.30 11.74 15.64
N LEU A 227 -20.12 13.01 16.01
CA LEU A 227 -20.96 13.70 16.99
C LEU A 227 -21.81 14.78 16.31
N THR A 228 -23.12 14.57 16.27
CA THR A 228 -24.07 15.59 15.83
C THR A 228 -24.73 16.25 17.04
N ARG A 229 -24.59 17.58 17.19
CA ARG A 229 -25.35 18.37 18.17
C ARG A 229 -26.50 19.09 17.47
N ARG A 230 -27.71 18.93 18.00
CA ARG A 230 -28.91 19.62 17.49
C ARG A 230 -29.29 20.75 18.43
N GLY A 231 -29.33 21.98 17.92
CA GLY A 231 -29.83 23.17 18.61
C GLY A 231 -31.12 23.67 17.98
N VAL A 232 -31.47 24.92 18.28
CA VAL A 232 -32.54 25.66 17.61
C VAL A 232 -31.92 26.93 17.05
N GLU A 233 -32.16 27.22 15.78
CA GLU A 233 -31.72 28.47 15.16
C GLU A 233 -32.50 29.65 15.78
N ALA A 234 -31.80 30.72 16.16
CA ALA A 234 -32.38 31.94 16.72
C ALA A 234 -31.57 33.17 16.25
N HIS A 235 -32.20 34.35 16.28
CA HIS A 235 -31.50 35.60 15.99
C HIS A 235 -30.43 35.87 17.07
N ALA A 236 -29.25 36.32 16.63
CA ALA A 236 -28.13 36.67 17.51
C ALA A 236 -28.36 37.97 18.29
#